data_AF-A0A959T2G5-F1
#
_entry.id   AF-A0A959T2G5-F1
#
_cell.length_a   1.000
_cell.length_b   1.000
_cell.length_c   1.000
_cell.angle_alpha   90.00
_cell.angle_beta   90.00
_cell.angle_gamma   90.00
#
_symmetry.space_group_name_H-M   'P 1'
#
loop_
_entity.id
_entity.type
_entity.pdbx_description
1 polymer ?
#
loop_
_entity_poly.entity_id
_entity_poly.type
_entity_poly.pdbx_seq_one_letter_code
_entity_poly.pdbx_strand_id
1 'polypeptide(L)'
;MLRPYTLLGTLAIGSLSAQNLYFPPTFGNTWETVDPASLGWCTDQLPPLLQLLEDNGTKAFIVLKDGRIAIEQYFGTFTQDSSWYWASAG
;
A
#
# COMPACT_ATOMS: atom_id res chain seq x y z
N MET A 1 -36.99 47.14 -22.62
CA MET A 1 -36.99 45.79 -23.20
C MET A 1 -35.71 45.08 -22.73
N LEU A 2 -35.75 44.35 -21.61
CA LEU A 2 -34.59 43.65 -21.05
C LEU A 2 -34.72 42.16 -21.37
N ARG A 3 -33.68 41.56 -21.98
CA ARG A 3 -33.59 40.10 -22.19
C ARG A 3 -32.75 39.50 -21.06
N PRO A 4 -33.21 38.43 -20.37
CA PRO A 4 -32.41 37.74 -19.38
C PRO A 4 -31.44 36.78 -20.08
N TYR A 5 -30.14 36.91 -19.80
CA TYR A 5 -29.14 35.93 -20.22
C TYR A 5 -29.10 34.80 -19.18
N THR A 6 -29.71 33.66 -19.51
CA THR A 6 -29.60 32.45 -18.68
C THR A 6 -28.22 31.84 -18.89
N LEU A 7 -27.36 31.90 -17.87
CA LEU A 7 -26.06 31.21 -17.85
C LEU A 7 -26.32 29.70 -17.70
N LEU A 8 -26.23 28.96 -18.81
CA LEU A 8 -26.34 27.50 -18.78
C LEU A 8 -24.99 26.91 -18.38
N GLY A 9 -24.78 26.69 -17.09
CA GLY A 9 -23.61 25.96 -16.59
C GLY A 9 -23.80 24.46 -16.84
N THR A 10 -23.11 23.92 -17.85
CA THR A 10 -23.00 22.47 -18.04
C THR A 10 -22.06 21.88 -16.98
N LEU A 11 -22.63 21.17 -16.01
CA LEU A 11 -21.86 20.33 -15.10
C LEU A 11 -21.37 19.11 -15.89
N ALA A 12 -20.06 19.06 -16.19
CA ALA A 12 -19.46 17.88 -16.78
C ALA A 12 -19.50 16.74 -15.75
N ILE A 13 -20.36 15.73 -15.98
CA ILE A 13 -20.39 14.51 -15.19
C ILE A 13 -19.20 13.66 -15.64
N GLY A 14 -18.04 13.88 -15.04
CA GLY A 14 -16.92 12.95 -15.16
C GLY A 14 -17.24 11.67 -14.40
N SER A 15 -17.08 10.50 -15.02
CA SER A 15 -17.10 9.23 -14.30
C SER A 15 -15.93 9.22 -13.31
N LEU A 16 -16.24 9.34 -12.02
CA LEU A 16 -15.27 9.13 -10.96
C LEU A 16 -15.01 7.63 -10.86
N SER A 17 -13.81 7.18 -11.24
CA SER A 17 -13.37 5.82 -10.94
C SER A 17 -12.94 5.78 -9.47
N ALA A 18 -13.51 4.87 -8.70
CA ALA A 18 -13.02 4.58 -7.35
C ALA A 18 -11.60 4.00 -7.44
N GLN A 19 -10.77 4.18 -6.40
CA GLN A 19 -9.42 3.62 -6.40
C GLN A 19 -9.48 2.09 -6.54
N ASN A 20 -8.65 1.53 -7.42
CA ASN A 20 -8.60 0.08 -7.65
C ASN A 20 -7.85 -0.62 -6.50
N LEU A 21 -8.58 -0.90 -5.42
CA LEU A 21 -8.06 -1.64 -4.28
C LEU A 21 -7.89 -3.12 -4.63
N TYR A 22 -6.77 -3.68 -4.21
CA TYR A 22 -6.54 -5.12 -4.24
C TYR A 22 -6.96 -5.74 -2.92
N PHE A 23 -7.53 -6.94 -2.99
CA PHE A 23 -7.79 -7.80 -1.84
C PHE A 23 -7.10 -9.13 -2.07
N PRO A 24 -6.41 -9.69 -1.07
CA PRO A 24 -5.74 -10.97 -1.22
C PRO A 24 -6.74 -12.09 -1.56
N PRO A 25 -6.31 -13.13 -2.30
CA PRO A 25 -7.18 -14.22 -2.67
C PRO A 25 -7.66 -14.97 -1.42
N THR A 26 -8.90 -15.43 -1.44
CA THR A 26 -9.46 -16.30 -0.39
C THR A 26 -8.97 -17.75 -0.49
N PHE A 27 -8.31 -18.09 -1.61
CA PHE A 27 -7.70 -19.39 -1.87
C PHE A 27 -6.29 -19.22 -2.43
N GLY A 28 -5.31 -19.87 -1.81
CA GLY A 28 -3.90 -19.70 -2.13
C GLY A 28 -3.24 -18.56 -1.34
N ASN A 29 -1.91 -18.47 -1.43
CA ASN A 29 -1.11 -17.61 -0.55
C ASN A 29 -0.35 -16.51 -1.31
N THR A 30 -0.58 -16.36 -2.60
CA THR A 30 0.15 -15.39 -3.43
C THR A 30 -0.55 -14.05 -3.42
N TRP A 31 0.08 -13.03 -2.81
CA TRP A 31 -0.42 -11.65 -2.84
C TRP A 31 0.17 -10.88 -4.01
N GLU A 32 -0.59 -9.96 -4.60
CA GLU A 32 -0.03 -8.99 -5.56
C GLU A 32 0.98 -8.07 -4.88
N THR A 33 2.09 -7.82 -5.57
CA THR A 33 3.12 -6.87 -5.15
C THR A 33 3.06 -5.60 -6.01
N VAL A 34 3.57 -4.51 -5.47
CA VAL A 34 3.77 -3.25 -6.21
C VAL A 34 5.19 -2.76 -5.96
N ASP A 35 5.88 -2.38 -7.02
CA ASP A 35 7.25 -1.88 -6.90
C ASP A 35 7.24 -0.48 -6.24
N PRO A 36 7.94 -0.28 -5.11
CA PRO A 36 8.11 1.05 -4.50
C PRO A 36 8.58 2.13 -5.48
N ALA A 37 9.44 1.80 -6.46
CA ALA A 37 9.88 2.75 -7.47
C ALA A 37 8.72 3.24 -8.36
N SER A 38 7.79 2.34 -8.71
CA SER A 38 6.59 2.68 -9.49
C SER A 38 5.62 3.62 -8.73
N LEU A 39 5.73 3.64 -7.40
CA LEU A 39 4.99 4.55 -6.52
C LEU A 39 5.69 5.91 -6.34
N GLY A 40 6.88 6.09 -6.92
CA GLY A 40 7.70 7.29 -6.75
C GLY A 40 8.37 7.38 -5.37
N TRP A 41 8.52 6.25 -4.65
CA TRP A 41 9.20 6.24 -3.36
C TRP A 41 10.73 6.30 -3.54
N CYS A 42 11.42 6.86 -2.55
CA CYS A 42 12.88 6.91 -2.53
C CYS A 42 13.46 5.55 -2.16
N THR A 43 13.73 4.72 -3.17
CA THR A 43 14.26 3.36 -2.99
C THR A 43 15.66 3.33 -2.37
N ASP A 44 16.42 4.41 -2.53
CA ASP A 44 17.77 4.55 -1.93
C ASP A 44 17.74 4.55 -0.39
N GLN A 45 16.59 4.86 0.21
CA GLN A 45 16.39 4.83 1.66
C GLN A 45 15.82 3.49 2.17
N LEU A 46 15.50 2.54 1.29
CA LEU A 46 15.05 1.21 1.72
C LEU A 46 16.15 0.41 2.43
N PRO A 47 17.40 0.32 1.91
CA PRO A 47 18.46 -0.38 2.62
C PRO A 47 18.73 0.14 4.05
N PRO A 48 18.89 1.47 4.30
CA PRO A 48 19.10 1.95 5.66
C PRO A 48 17.88 1.75 6.56
N LEU A 49 16.65 1.78 6.02
CA LEU A 49 15.44 1.42 6.77
C LEU A 49 15.47 -0.05 7.20
N LEU A 50 15.75 -0.98 6.28
CA LEU A 50 15.80 -2.40 6.60
C LEU A 50 16.92 -2.71 7.60
N GLN A 51 18.07 -2.05 7.48
CA GLN A 51 19.15 -2.15 8.47
C GLN A 51 18.70 -1.67 9.86
N LEU A 52 18.05 -0.51 9.94
CA LEU A 52 17.52 0.01 11.21
C LEU A 52 16.53 -0.99 11.86
N LEU A 53 15.66 -1.61 11.06
CA LEU A 53 14.71 -2.60 11.56
C LEU A 53 15.41 -3.83 12.11
N GLU A 54 16.43 -4.34 11.42
CA GLU A 54 17.25 -5.46 11.85
C GLU A 54 18.00 -5.14 13.15
N ASP A 55 18.66 -3.98 13.21
CA ASP A 55 19.41 -3.51 14.40
C ASP A 55 18.52 -3.38 15.63
N ASN A 56 17.23 -3.08 15.44
CA ASN A 56 16.23 -2.99 16.51
C ASN A 56 15.50 -4.32 16.78
N GLY A 57 15.97 -5.43 16.20
CA GLY A 57 15.46 -6.76 16.49
C GLY A 57 14.09 -7.09 15.90
N THR A 58 13.64 -6.32 14.89
CA THR A 58 12.41 -6.59 14.13
C THR A 58 12.44 -8.01 13.56
N LYS A 59 11.30 -8.71 13.59
CA LYS A 59 11.20 -10.09 13.06
C LYS A 59 10.59 -10.16 11.66
N ALA A 60 9.51 -9.42 11.46
CA ALA A 60 8.83 -9.28 10.19
C ALA A 60 8.40 -7.82 10.02
N PHE A 61 8.46 -7.32 8.79
CA PHE A 61 8.01 -5.99 8.43
C PHE A 61 7.28 -6.05 7.10
N ILE A 62 6.07 -5.50 7.05
CA ILE A 62 5.24 -5.46 5.86
C ILE A 62 4.60 -4.09 5.68
N VAL A 63 4.62 -3.57 4.45
CA VAL A 63 3.95 -2.34 4.05
C VAL A 63 3.02 -2.63 2.89
N LEU A 64 1.75 -2.26 3.04
CA LEU A 64 0.74 -2.42 2.00
C LEU A 64 0.40 -1.07 1.38
N LYS A 65 0.31 -1.03 0.05
CA LYS A 65 -0.24 0.10 -0.71
C LYS A 65 -1.43 -0.39 -1.52
N ASP A 66 -2.61 0.18 -1.24
CA ASP A 66 -3.87 -0.18 -1.89
C ASP A 66 -4.15 -1.69 -1.87
N GLY A 67 -3.78 -2.33 -0.74
CA GLY A 67 -3.90 -3.76 -0.48
C GLY A 67 -2.74 -4.63 -0.99
N ARG A 68 -1.88 -4.11 -1.87
CA ARG A 68 -0.74 -4.84 -2.45
C ARG A 68 0.49 -4.72 -1.57
N ILE A 69 1.35 -5.73 -1.58
CA ILE A 69 2.61 -5.71 -0.85
C ILE A 69 3.60 -4.78 -1.57
N ALA A 70 3.99 -3.69 -0.92
CA ALA A 70 5.04 -2.81 -1.41
C ALA A 70 6.42 -3.20 -0.85
N ILE A 71 6.45 -3.62 0.42
CA ILE A 71 7.65 -4.08 1.11
C ILE A 71 7.24 -5.25 1.99
N GLU A 72 7.97 -6.35 1.92
CA GLU A 72 7.85 -7.49 2.83
C GLU A 72 9.26 -8.00 3.12
N GLN A 73 9.65 -7.98 4.39
CA GLN A 73 10.98 -8.40 4.83
C GLN A 73 10.88 -9.21 6.12
N TYR A 74 11.61 -10.32 6.15
CA TYR A 74 11.83 -11.14 7.34
C TYR A 74 13.31 -11.12 7.69
N PHE A 75 13.62 -11.11 8.99
CA PHE A 75 14.99 -10.96 9.48
C PHE A 75 15.50 -12.21 10.19
N GLY A 76 16.80 -12.49 10.09
CA GLY A 76 17.42 -13.68 10.66
C GLY A 76 16.83 -14.98 10.10
N THR A 77 16.23 -15.81 10.96
CA THR A 77 15.60 -17.09 10.58
C THR A 77 14.09 -17.01 10.46
N PHE A 78 13.49 -15.83 10.60
CA PHE A 78 12.04 -15.65 10.44
C PHE A 78 11.64 -15.86 8.98
N THR A 79 10.44 -16.42 8.79
CA THR A 79 9.80 -16.65 7.50
C THR A 79 8.35 -16.16 7.55
N GLN A 80 7.68 -16.15 6.41
CA GLN A 80 6.25 -15.80 6.30
C GLN A 80 5.35 -16.62 7.25
N ASP A 81 5.66 -17.90 7.45
CA ASP A 81 4.86 -18.81 8.27
C ASP A 81 5.35 -18.90 9.73
N SER A 82 6.27 -18.03 10.15
CA SER A 82 6.81 -18.04 11.51
C SER A 82 5.81 -17.46 12.51
N SER A 83 5.42 -18.27 13.50
CA SER A 83 4.57 -17.82 14.60
C SER A 83 5.30 -16.84 15.52
N TRP A 84 4.66 -15.72 15.86
CA TRP A 84 5.18 -14.73 16.81
C TRP A 84 4.12 -14.34 17.84
N TYR A 85 4.57 -14.07 19.07
CA TYR A 85 3.68 -13.68 20.15
C TYR A 85 3.15 -12.26 19.94
N TRP A 86 1.82 -12.14 19.78
CA TRP A 86 1.14 -10.90 19.38
C TRP A 86 0.87 -9.93 20.55
N ALA A 87 0.84 -10.42 21.79
CA ALA A 87 0.52 -9.63 22.99
C ALA A 87 -0.68 -8.68 22.77
N SER A 88 -0.48 -7.36 22.94
CA SER A 88 -1.51 -6.32 22.85
C SER A 88 -1.63 -5.67 21.46
N ALA A 89 -1.08 -6.25 20.41
CA ALA A 89 -1.13 -5.66 19.06
C ALA A 89 -2.47 -5.93 18.32
N GLY A 90 -3.49 -6.45 19.01
CA GLY A 90 -4.81 -6.82 18.46
C GLY A 90 -5.91 -5.85 18.82
#